data_AF-A0A7R9AHW7-F1
#
_entry.id   AF-A0A7R9AHW7-F1
#
_cell.length_a   1.000
_cell.length_b   1.000
_cell.length_c   1.000
_cell.angle_alpha   90.00
_cell.angle_beta   90.00
_cell.angle_gamma   90.00
#
_symmetry.space_group_name_H-M   'P 1'
#
loop_
_entity.id
_entity.type
_entity.pdbx_description
1 polymer ?
#
loop_
_entity_poly.entity_id
_entity_poly.type
_entity_poly.pdbx_seq_one_letter_code
_entity_poly.pdbx_strand_id
1 'polypeptide(L)'
;QIISSLGRKEEIREFLENIRTDPQFAFDSPDELLDGYRKILEKDIEPKLPSIVLHVPKLKIQIKPSLEDEGTAAFYIAGSHDGSRPGICYINVTDYKSQPKFEMVALALHEGNPGHHLQSTHLLEMEGLPAFRRYLEDRQYGIMPSRFTFYTAYIEGWGLYSERLGDDLHLYDDPYMKFGMLSMDALRASRLVVDTGLHAFGWAPEKAVNFMLAHTAASKRTCE
;
A
#
# COMPACT_ATOMS: atom_id res chain seq x y z
N GLN A 1 7.03 18.92 -11.19
CA GLN A 1 7.39 18.09 -12.37
C GLN A 1 6.19 17.32 -12.88
N ILE A 2 5.55 16.44 -12.08
CA ILE A 2 4.36 15.67 -12.52
C ILE A 2 3.19 16.57 -12.96
N ILE A 3 2.84 17.59 -12.16
CA ILE A 3 1.79 18.55 -12.53
C ILE A 3 2.08 19.18 -13.89
N SER A 4 3.33 19.61 -14.11
CA SER A 4 3.77 20.20 -15.38
C SER A 4 3.72 19.20 -16.54
N SER A 5 4.08 17.92 -16.34
CA SER A 5 4.01 16.90 -17.39
C SER A 5 2.58 16.52 -17.76
N LEU A 6 1.62 16.73 -16.85
CA LEU A 6 0.19 16.62 -17.11
C LEU A 6 -0.38 17.83 -17.88
N GLY A 7 0.45 18.82 -18.23
CA GLY A 7 0.00 20.07 -18.87
C GLY A 7 -0.79 20.98 -17.94
N ARG A 8 -0.79 20.66 -16.63
CA ARG A 8 -1.50 21.40 -15.59
C ARG A 8 -0.67 22.59 -15.09
N LYS A 9 -1.37 23.68 -14.75
CA LYS A 9 -0.76 24.97 -14.37
C LYS A 9 -1.11 25.41 -12.96
N GLU A 10 -1.98 24.68 -12.28
CA GLU A 10 -2.35 24.98 -10.90
C GLU A 10 -1.17 24.74 -9.95
N GLU A 11 -1.20 25.44 -8.82
CA GLU A 11 -0.24 25.23 -7.73
C GLU A 11 -0.49 23.87 -7.06
N ILE A 12 0.51 23.34 -6.36
CA ILE A 12 0.44 21.98 -5.77
C ILE A 12 -0.78 21.80 -4.87
N ARG A 13 -1.12 22.81 -4.05
CA ARG A 13 -2.25 22.70 -3.12
C ARG A 13 -3.60 22.61 -3.85
N GLU A 14 -3.79 23.46 -4.86
CA GLU A 14 -4.98 23.42 -5.70
C GLU A 14 -5.06 22.09 -6.47
N PHE A 15 -3.93 21.58 -6.95
CA PHE A 15 -3.85 20.27 -7.59
C PHE A 15 -4.30 19.14 -6.65
N LEU A 16 -3.78 19.11 -5.42
CA LEU A 16 -4.13 18.11 -4.40
C LEU A 16 -5.61 18.18 -4.01
N GLU A 17 -6.16 19.38 -3.92
CA GLU A 17 -7.59 19.59 -3.65
C GLU A 17 -8.46 19.08 -4.81
N ASN A 18 -8.11 19.41 -6.04
CA ASN A 18 -8.85 19.00 -7.24
C ASN A 18 -8.81 17.48 -7.45
N ILE A 19 -7.63 16.86 -7.38
CA ILE A 19 -7.45 15.45 -7.71
C ILE A 19 -8.13 14.51 -6.71
N ARG A 20 -8.27 14.93 -5.45
CA ARG A 20 -8.93 14.15 -4.39
C ARG A 20 -10.39 13.86 -4.69
N THR A 21 -11.06 14.73 -5.44
CA THR A 21 -12.50 14.63 -5.74
C THR A 21 -12.80 14.45 -7.22
N ASP A 22 -11.77 14.21 -8.04
CA ASP A 22 -11.95 14.09 -9.48
C ASP A 22 -12.62 12.74 -9.83
N PRO A 23 -13.83 12.76 -10.43
CA PRO A 23 -14.60 11.54 -10.69
C PRO A 23 -13.91 10.60 -11.68
N GLN A 24 -12.94 11.05 -12.48
CA GLN A 24 -12.22 10.17 -13.40
C GLN A 24 -11.40 9.09 -12.67
N PHE A 25 -11.03 9.33 -11.41
CA PHE A 25 -10.25 8.39 -10.59
C PHE A 25 -11.10 7.56 -9.64
N ALA A 26 -12.41 7.71 -9.64
CA ALA A 26 -13.30 6.89 -8.86
C ALA A 26 -13.56 5.53 -9.54
N PHE A 27 -13.81 4.50 -8.73
CA PHE A 27 -14.35 3.23 -9.19
C PHE A 27 -15.89 3.30 -9.19
N ASP A 28 -16.49 2.64 -10.18
CA ASP A 28 -17.95 2.52 -10.37
C ASP A 28 -18.54 1.38 -9.54
N SER A 29 -17.74 0.38 -9.19
CA SER A 29 -18.18 -0.77 -8.39
C SER A 29 -17.05 -1.45 -7.60
N PRO A 30 -17.39 -2.21 -6.54
CA PRO A 30 -16.47 -3.15 -5.89
C PRO A 30 -15.77 -4.11 -6.84
N ASP A 31 -16.47 -4.61 -7.84
CA ASP A 31 -15.92 -5.59 -8.78
C ASP A 31 -14.86 -4.96 -9.67
N GLU A 32 -15.07 -3.71 -10.13
CA GLU A 32 -14.07 -2.96 -10.88
C GLU A 32 -12.79 -2.74 -10.06
N LEU A 33 -12.93 -2.42 -8.76
CA LEU A 33 -11.80 -2.26 -7.85
C LEU A 33 -11.00 -3.56 -7.73
N LEU A 34 -11.67 -4.68 -7.46
CA LEU A 34 -11.04 -5.99 -7.31
C LEU A 34 -10.36 -6.46 -8.60
N ASP A 35 -11.01 -6.27 -9.75
CA ASP A 35 -10.47 -6.64 -11.05
C ASP A 35 -9.27 -5.78 -11.44
N GLY A 36 -9.26 -4.50 -11.05
CA GLY A 36 -8.10 -3.62 -11.17
C GLY A 36 -6.86 -4.19 -10.47
N TYR A 37 -7.00 -4.57 -9.19
CA TYR A 37 -5.91 -5.20 -8.43
C TYR A 37 -5.44 -6.52 -9.04
N ARG A 38 -6.38 -7.40 -9.44
CA ARG A 38 -6.05 -8.68 -10.09
C ARG A 38 -5.26 -8.45 -11.37
N LYS A 39 -5.72 -7.52 -12.22
CA LYS A 39 -5.05 -7.18 -13.47
C LYS A 39 -3.62 -6.69 -13.21
N ILE A 40 -3.43 -5.74 -12.31
CA ILE A 40 -2.10 -5.18 -12.01
C ILE A 40 -1.15 -6.28 -11.51
N LEU A 41 -1.59 -7.11 -10.57
CA LEU A 41 -0.76 -8.19 -10.04
C LEU A 41 -0.42 -9.23 -11.13
N GLU A 42 -1.43 -9.79 -11.79
CA GLU A 42 -1.26 -10.93 -12.70
C GLU A 42 -0.66 -10.55 -14.06
N LYS A 43 -0.97 -9.36 -14.58
CA LYS A 43 -0.60 -8.95 -15.94
C LYS A 43 0.57 -7.99 -15.96
N ASP A 44 0.66 -7.09 -14.98
CA ASP A 44 1.61 -5.99 -15.03
C ASP A 44 2.83 -6.26 -14.13
N ILE A 45 2.65 -6.92 -12.97
CA ILE A 45 3.71 -7.20 -12.00
C ILE A 45 4.32 -8.60 -12.17
N GLU A 46 3.51 -9.66 -12.05
CA GLU A 46 4.00 -11.05 -11.99
C GLU A 46 4.95 -11.43 -13.15
N PRO A 47 4.65 -11.08 -14.43
CA PRO A 47 5.53 -11.42 -15.54
C PRO A 47 6.89 -10.70 -15.50
N LYS A 48 6.94 -9.53 -14.85
CA LYS A 48 8.15 -8.69 -14.75
C LYS A 48 8.94 -8.94 -13.48
N LEU A 49 8.35 -9.57 -12.46
CA LEU A 49 8.99 -9.82 -11.17
C LEU A 49 10.43 -10.42 -11.28
N PRO A 50 10.73 -11.38 -12.19
CA PRO A 50 12.09 -11.90 -12.36
C PRO A 50 13.15 -10.87 -12.76
N SER A 51 12.79 -9.67 -13.23
CA SER A 51 13.76 -8.62 -13.58
C SER A 51 14.32 -7.89 -12.37
N ILE A 52 13.62 -7.94 -11.23
CA ILE A 52 13.97 -7.19 -10.00
C ILE A 52 14.26 -8.09 -8.79
N VAL A 53 13.93 -9.40 -8.87
CA VAL A 53 14.22 -10.36 -7.80
C VAL A 53 15.02 -11.55 -8.30
N LEU A 54 15.94 -12.04 -7.48
CA LEU A 54 16.74 -13.23 -7.79
C LEU A 54 15.94 -14.53 -7.67
N HIS A 55 14.96 -14.56 -6.75
CA HIS A 55 14.14 -15.74 -6.47
C HIS A 55 12.68 -15.32 -6.41
N VAL A 56 11.89 -15.79 -7.37
CA VAL A 56 10.44 -15.62 -7.36
C VAL A 56 9.85 -16.73 -6.47
N PRO A 57 9.16 -16.39 -5.38
CA PRO A 57 8.57 -17.38 -4.49
C PRO A 57 7.48 -18.21 -5.18
N LYS A 58 7.28 -19.43 -4.72
CA LYS A 58 6.32 -20.39 -5.31
C LYS A 58 4.90 -20.17 -4.80
N LEU A 59 4.75 -19.77 -3.54
CA LEU A 59 3.44 -19.51 -2.94
C LEU A 59 2.72 -18.41 -3.74
N LYS A 60 1.46 -18.67 -4.09
CA LYS A 60 0.65 -17.72 -4.85
C LYS A 60 -0.04 -16.69 -3.94
N ILE A 61 -0.40 -15.56 -4.53
CA ILE A 61 -1.28 -14.55 -3.95
C ILE A 61 -2.69 -14.65 -4.51
N GLN A 62 -3.68 -14.28 -3.72
CA GLN A 62 -5.07 -14.09 -4.14
C GLN A 62 -5.59 -12.74 -3.69
N ILE A 63 -6.41 -12.10 -4.53
CA ILE A 63 -7.21 -10.93 -4.15
C ILE A 63 -8.56 -11.39 -3.60
N LYS A 64 -8.92 -10.93 -2.41
CA LYS A 64 -10.25 -11.16 -1.80
C LYS A 64 -10.87 -9.86 -1.31
N PRO A 65 -12.21 -9.73 -1.36
CA PRO A 65 -12.87 -8.61 -0.70
C PRO A 65 -12.75 -8.72 0.82
N SER A 66 -12.58 -7.58 1.48
CA SER A 66 -12.85 -7.40 2.91
C SER A 66 -14.07 -6.51 3.09
N LEU A 67 -14.92 -6.88 4.05
CA LEU A 67 -16.08 -6.09 4.48
C LEU A 67 -15.82 -5.37 5.80
N GLU A 68 -14.58 -5.39 6.29
CA GLU A 68 -14.20 -4.73 7.54
C GLU A 68 -14.24 -3.21 7.37
N ASP A 69 -14.88 -2.52 8.33
CA ASP A 69 -15.04 -1.06 8.35
C ASP A 69 -13.88 -0.35 9.09
N GLU A 70 -12.72 -1.02 9.21
CA GLU A 70 -11.58 -0.52 9.98
C GLU A 70 -10.72 0.50 9.22
N GLY A 71 -11.20 1.01 8.08
CA GLY A 71 -10.63 2.19 7.40
C GLY A 71 -9.37 1.96 6.55
N THR A 72 -8.76 0.77 6.57
CA THR A 72 -7.62 0.46 5.68
C THR A 72 -8.12 0.06 4.28
N ALA A 73 -7.50 0.60 3.23
CA ALA A 73 -7.87 0.32 1.84
C ALA A 73 -7.56 -1.12 1.40
N ALA A 74 -6.43 -1.66 1.87
CA ALA A 74 -6.02 -3.04 1.64
C ALA A 74 -5.11 -3.53 2.77
N PHE A 75 -4.99 -4.85 2.91
CA PHE A 75 -4.00 -5.46 3.80
C PHE A 75 -3.63 -6.87 3.34
N TYR A 76 -2.40 -7.28 3.60
CA TYR A 76 -1.90 -8.61 3.29
C TYR A 76 -1.98 -9.57 4.49
N ILE A 77 -2.29 -10.83 4.22
CA ILE A 77 -2.14 -11.95 5.16
C ILE A 77 -1.29 -13.04 4.52
N ALA A 78 -0.25 -13.47 5.24
CA ALA A 78 0.65 -14.52 4.81
C ALA A 78 -0.04 -15.89 4.64
N GLY A 79 0.37 -16.58 3.57
CA GLY A 79 -0.01 -17.97 3.33
C GLY A 79 0.64 -18.94 4.32
N SER A 80 0.46 -20.23 4.10
CA SER A 80 1.08 -21.25 4.95
C SER A 80 2.41 -21.71 4.39
N HIS A 81 3.32 -22.06 5.30
CA HIS A 81 4.64 -22.60 4.96
C HIS A 81 4.57 -23.87 4.08
N ASP A 82 3.57 -24.72 4.31
CA ASP A 82 3.36 -25.97 3.55
C ASP A 82 2.67 -25.76 2.20
N GLY A 83 2.33 -24.52 1.84
CA GLY A 83 1.65 -24.18 0.60
C GLY A 83 0.15 -24.51 0.56
N SER A 84 -0.43 -25.06 1.63
CA SER A 84 -1.86 -25.40 1.70
C SER A 84 -2.79 -24.18 1.63
N ARG A 85 -2.29 -22.99 1.97
CA ARG A 85 -3.01 -21.72 1.89
C ARG A 85 -2.15 -20.66 1.18
N PRO A 86 -2.69 -20.00 0.14
CA PRO A 86 -2.01 -18.89 -0.52
C PRO A 86 -1.90 -17.66 0.40
N GLY A 87 -1.02 -16.73 0.04
CA GLY A 87 -1.11 -15.37 0.55
C GLY A 87 -2.40 -14.69 0.07
N ILE A 88 -2.98 -13.83 0.89
CA ILE A 88 -4.21 -13.14 0.53
C ILE A 88 -3.98 -11.65 0.72
N CYS A 89 -4.16 -10.88 -0.35
CA CYS A 89 -4.33 -9.44 -0.26
C CYS A 89 -5.84 -9.15 -0.23
N TYR A 90 -6.28 -8.64 0.91
CA TYR A 90 -7.64 -8.22 1.15
C TYR A 90 -7.81 -6.78 0.70
N ILE A 91 -8.83 -6.52 -0.11
CA ILE A 91 -9.17 -5.18 -0.58
C ILE A 91 -10.49 -4.78 0.07
N ASN A 92 -10.50 -3.63 0.73
CA ASN A 92 -11.72 -3.10 1.32
C ASN A 92 -12.67 -2.65 0.21
N VAL A 93 -13.86 -3.25 0.17
CA VAL A 93 -14.88 -2.93 -0.84
C VAL A 93 -16.03 -2.09 -0.30
N THR A 94 -16.09 -1.81 1.00
CA THR A 94 -17.18 -1.01 1.60
C THR A 94 -17.04 0.47 1.24
N ASP A 95 -15.81 0.97 1.19
CA ASP A 95 -15.48 2.35 0.83
C ASP A 95 -14.68 2.44 -0.48
N TYR A 96 -15.07 1.65 -1.49
CA TYR A 96 -14.39 1.59 -2.79
C TYR A 96 -14.29 2.96 -3.49
N LYS A 97 -15.21 3.89 -3.20
CA LYS A 97 -15.22 5.24 -3.78
C LYS A 97 -14.15 6.17 -3.19
N SER A 98 -13.69 5.90 -1.97
CA SER A 98 -12.61 6.66 -1.34
C SER A 98 -11.22 6.29 -1.85
N GLN A 99 -11.10 5.16 -2.55
CA GLN A 99 -9.85 4.65 -3.09
C GLN A 99 -9.64 5.18 -4.52
N PRO A 100 -8.68 6.08 -4.75
CA PRO A 100 -8.46 6.60 -6.09
C PRO A 100 -7.70 5.59 -6.96
N LYS A 101 -8.10 5.48 -8.24
CA LYS A 101 -7.44 4.68 -9.27
C LYS A 101 -5.93 4.94 -9.36
N PHE A 102 -5.51 6.20 -9.15
CA PHE A 102 -4.10 6.58 -9.26
C PHE A 102 -3.18 5.98 -8.17
N GLU A 103 -3.71 5.58 -7.01
CA GLU A 103 -2.91 4.94 -5.93
C GLU A 103 -2.83 3.41 -6.07
N MET A 104 -3.68 2.83 -6.92
CA MET A 104 -3.88 1.38 -7.01
C MET A 104 -2.58 0.62 -7.33
N VAL A 105 -1.74 1.13 -8.23
CA VAL A 105 -0.47 0.48 -8.61
C VAL A 105 0.48 0.42 -7.42
N ALA A 106 0.64 1.53 -6.69
CA ALA A 106 1.51 1.57 -5.51
C ALA A 106 0.98 0.62 -4.42
N LEU A 107 -0.33 0.63 -4.14
CA LEU A 107 -0.88 -0.28 -3.13
C LEU A 107 -0.79 -1.75 -3.54
N ALA A 108 -0.93 -2.08 -4.83
CA ALA A 108 -0.72 -3.44 -5.34
C ALA A 108 0.73 -3.91 -5.15
N LEU A 109 1.71 -3.03 -5.37
CA LEU A 109 3.13 -3.30 -5.11
C LEU A 109 3.40 -3.49 -3.61
N HIS A 110 2.78 -2.66 -2.77
CA HIS A 110 2.94 -2.68 -1.31
C HIS A 110 2.40 -3.97 -0.68
N GLU A 111 1.14 -4.29 -0.92
CA GLU A 111 0.48 -5.45 -0.30
C GLU A 111 0.81 -6.77 -1.01
N GLY A 112 1.11 -6.69 -2.31
CA GLY A 112 1.38 -7.83 -3.16
C GLY A 112 2.87 -8.05 -3.41
N ASN A 113 3.21 -8.17 -4.69
CA ASN A 113 4.58 -8.33 -5.14
C ASN A 113 5.08 -6.99 -5.70
N PRO A 114 6.33 -6.58 -5.45
CA PRO A 114 7.35 -7.26 -4.63
C PRO A 114 7.26 -6.94 -3.13
N GLY A 115 6.17 -6.34 -2.64
CA GLY A 115 5.99 -5.96 -1.23
C GLY A 115 5.75 -7.12 -0.26
N HIS A 116 4.72 -7.00 0.58
CA HIS A 116 4.49 -7.91 1.70
C HIS A 116 4.38 -9.37 1.31
N HIS A 117 3.77 -9.68 0.16
CA HIS A 117 3.67 -11.06 -0.29
C HIS A 117 5.04 -11.67 -0.59
N LEU A 118 5.88 -10.98 -1.36
CA LEU A 118 7.22 -11.46 -1.67
C LEU A 118 8.05 -11.59 -0.40
N GLN A 119 8.05 -10.55 0.45
CA GLN A 119 8.82 -10.50 1.70
C GLN A 119 8.48 -11.68 2.61
N SER A 120 7.19 -11.89 2.85
CA SER A 120 6.69 -12.96 3.72
C SER A 120 7.00 -14.32 3.11
N THR A 121 6.75 -14.50 1.81
CA THR A 121 6.95 -15.79 1.16
C THR A 121 8.43 -16.15 1.08
N HIS A 122 9.31 -15.18 0.85
CA HIS A 122 10.76 -15.42 0.85
C HIS A 122 11.23 -16.01 2.19
N LEU A 123 10.74 -15.47 3.32
CA LEU A 123 11.08 -16.00 4.64
C LEU A 123 10.45 -17.36 4.91
N LEU A 124 9.20 -17.58 4.46
CA LEU A 124 8.54 -18.88 4.56
C LEU A 124 9.31 -19.95 3.79
N GLU A 125 9.80 -19.67 2.58
CA GLU A 125 10.48 -20.65 1.73
C GLU A 125 11.97 -20.83 2.08
N MET A 126 12.53 -19.99 2.96
CA MET A 126 13.94 -20.08 3.34
C MET A 126 14.22 -21.26 4.29
N GLU A 127 15.06 -22.19 3.81
CA GLU A 127 15.49 -23.35 4.60
C GLU A 127 16.36 -22.97 5.80
N GLY A 128 16.25 -23.74 6.88
CA GLY A 128 17.08 -23.57 8.08
C GLY A 128 16.73 -22.36 8.97
N LEU A 129 15.77 -21.52 8.58
CA LEU A 129 15.36 -20.37 9.39
C LEU A 129 14.52 -20.82 10.60
N PRO A 130 14.86 -20.43 11.84
CA PRO A 130 14.04 -20.70 13.01
C PRO A 130 12.63 -20.11 12.89
N ALA A 131 11.63 -20.80 13.46
CA ALA A 131 10.23 -20.40 13.35
C ALA A 131 9.98 -18.93 13.76
N PHE A 132 10.63 -18.45 14.83
CA PHE A 132 10.47 -17.07 15.32
C PHE A 132 11.00 -15.98 14.37
N ARG A 133 11.83 -16.33 13.38
CA ARG A 133 12.26 -15.42 12.30
C ARG A 133 11.50 -15.64 11.00
N ARG A 134 10.86 -16.79 10.86
CA ARG A 134 10.14 -17.23 9.64
C ARG A 134 8.79 -16.54 9.49
N TYR A 135 8.09 -16.35 10.60
CA TYR A 135 6.78 -15.71 10.61
C TYR A 135 6.93 -14.24 10.99
N LEU A 136 6.62 -13.35 10.04
CA LEU A 136 6.70 -11.90 10.23
C LEU A 136 5.56 -11.32 11.05
N GLU A 137 4.42 -12.01 11.06
CA GLU A 137 3.19 -11.55 11.68
C GLU A 137 2.55 -12.64 12.53
N ASP A 138 1.91 -12.24 13.63
CA ASP A 138 0.91 -13.04 14.31
C ASP A 138 -0.46 -12.61 13.81
N ARG A 139 -1.36 -13.56 13.57
CA ARG A 139 -2.74 -13.29 13.15
C ARG A 139 -3.57 -12.57 14.21
N GLN A 140 -3.01 -12.39 15.40
CA GLN A 140 -3.65 -11.69 16.52
C GLN A 140 -2.85 -10.44 16.86
N TYR A 141 -2.81 -9.47 15.92
CA TYR A 141 -2.11 -8.19 16.06
C TYR A 141 -2.44 -7.41 17.36
N GLY A 142 -3.63 -7.60 17.92
CA GLY A 142 -4.09 -6.91 19.14
C GLY A 142 -3.97 -7.70 20.45
N ILE A 143 -3.42 -8.92 20.45
CA ILE A 143 -3.38 -9.78 21.64
C ILE A 143 -1.94 -9.90 22.14
N MET A 144 -1.72 -9.53 23.40
CA MET A 144 -0.42 -9.60 24.05
C MET A 144 -0.35 -10.80 25.02
N PRO A 145 0.73 -11.59 25.03
CA PRO A 145 1.95 -11.43 24.21
C PRO A 145 1.76 -11.91 22.77
N SER A 146 2.33 -11.17 21.81
CA SER A 146 2.47 -11.65 20.43
C SER A 146 3.29 -12.93 20.39
N ARG A 147 2.92 -13.91 19.56
CA ARG A 147 3.68 -15.17 19.42
C ARG A 147 5.02 -14.98 18.70
N PHE A 148 5.12 -13.95 17.87
CA PHE A 148 6.34 -13.66 17.08
C PHE A 148 6.72 -12.18 17.18
N THR A 149 8.02 -11.90 17.03
CA THR A 149 8.51 -10.52 17.08
C THR A 149 8.10 -9.78 15.82
N PHE A 150 7.31 -8.72 15.98
CA PHE A 150 6.89 -7.85 14.90
C PHE A 150 7.87 -6.69 14.73
N TYR A 151 8.50 -6.59 13.56
CA TYR A 151 9.44 -5.52 13.24
C TYR A 151 8.80 -4.53 12.27
N THR A 152 7.90 -3.67 12.76
CA THR A 152 7.12 -2.73 11.94
C THR A 152 7.98 -1.96 10.94
N ALA A 153 9.11 -1.39 11.38
CA ALA A 153 9.98 -0.62 10.49
C ALA A 153 10.58 -1.46 9.33
N TYR A 154 10.84 -2.75 9.56
CA TYR A 154 11.35 -3.66 8.51
C TYR A 154 10.24 -4.11 7.56
N ILE A 155 9.04 -4.36 8.08
CA ILE A 155 7.90 -4.84 7.30
C ILE A 155 7.32 -3.70 6.46
N GLU A 156 6.91 -2.61 7.11
CA GLU A 156 6.36 -1.44 6.44
C GLU A 156 7.42 -0.75 5.57
N GLY A 157 8.66 -0.65 6.05
CA GLY A 157 9.75 -0.07 5.27
C GLY A 157 10.01 -0.83 3.96
N TRP A 158 9.86 -2.16 3.95
CA TRP A 158 9.91 -2.95 2.73
C TRP A 158 8.72 -2.70 1.81
N GLY A 159 7.50 -2.59 2.36
CA GLY A 159 6.31 -2.21 1.60
C GLY A 159 6.51 -0.87 0.88
N LEU A 160 6.93 0.17 1.61
CA LEU A 160 7.21 1.50 1.06
C LEU A 160 8.35 1.46 0.01
N TYR A 161 9.41 0.70 0.28
CA TYR A 161 10.49 0.51 -0.70
C TYR A 161 9.97 -0.13 -1.99
N SER A 162 9.08 -1.12 -1.87
CA SER A 162 8.53 -1.87 -3.00
C SER A 162 7.62 -1.03 -3.89
N GLU A 163 6.92 -0.04 -3.33
CA GLU A 163 6.17 0.94 -4.13
C GLU A 163 7.08 1.62 -5.16
N ARG A 164 8.33 1.97 -4.78
CA ARG A 164 9.28 2.63 -5.69
C ARG A 164 9.81 1.71 -6.79
N LEU A 165 9.83 0.39 -6.58
CA LEU A 165 10.23 -0.58 -7.60
C LEU A 165 9.26 -0.62 -8.79
N GLY A 166 8.10 0.03 -8.71
CA GLY A 166 7.24 0.26 -9.86
C GLY A 166 7.92 1.03 -11.00
N ASP A 167 8.94 1.86 -10.71
CA ASP A 167 9.76 2.49 -11.76
C ASP A 167 10.57 1.45 -12.54
N ASP A 168 11.24 0.53 -11.84
CA ASP A 168 12.04 -0.55 -12.44
C ASP A 168 11.18 -1.55 -13.23
N LEU A 169 9.89 -1.64 -12.88
CA LEU A 169 8.89 -2.45 -13.57
C LEU A 169 8.14 -1.70 -14.68
N HIS A 170 8.43 -0.43 -14.93
CA HIS A 170 7.71 0.42 -15.88
C HIS A 170 6.19 0.43 -15.64
N LEU A 171 5.78 0.64 -14.37
CA LEU A 171 4.37 0.72 -13.96
C LEU A 171 3.89 2.17 -13.77
N TYR A 172 4.80 3.13 -13.89
CA TYR A 172 4.55 4.56 -13.66
C TYR A 172 4.76 5.41 -14.91
N ASP A 173 4.62 4.82 -16.10
CA ASP A 173 4.67 5.55 -17.36
C ASP A 173 3.51 6.55 -17.49
N ASP A 174 2.36 6.24 -16.89
CA ASP A 174 1.28 7.21 -16.67
C ASP A 174 1.65 8.14 -15.50
N PRO A 175 1.77 9.46 -15.73
CA PRO A 175 2.11 10.42 -14.67
C PRO A 175 1.12 10.42 -13.50
N TYR A 176 -0.14 10.01 -13.69
CA TYR A 176 -1.10 9.86 -12.57
C TYR A 176 -0.73 8.69 -11.67
N MET A 177 -0.30 7.55 -12.21
CA MET A 177 0.16 6.43 -11.39
C MET A 177 1.44 6.81 -10.62
N LYS A 178 2.34 7.56 -11.28
CA LYS A 178 3.52 8.11 -10.59
C LYS A 178 3.13 9.07 -9.48
N PHE A 179 2.15 9.93 -9.73
CA PHE A 179 1.60 10.82 -8.72
C PHE A 179 1.00 10.05 -7.54
N GLY A 180 0.25 8.98 -7.78
CA GLY A 180 -0.34 8.19 -6.70
C GLY A 180 0.69 7.57 -5.77
N MET A 181 1.78 7.02 -6.31
CA MET A 181 2.91 6.59 -5.49
C MET A 181 3.49 7.74 -4.66
N LEU A 182 3.71 8.92 -5.27
CA LEU A 182 4.22 10.09 -4.54
C LEU A 182 3.23 10.64 -3.50
N SER A 183 1.92 10.55 -3.76
CA SER A 183 0.85 10.89 -2.82
C SER A 183 0.90 9.98 -1.61
N MET A 184 1.02 8.67 -1.84
CA MET A 184 1.18 7.66 -0.80
C MET A 184 2.44 7.91 0.01
N ASP A 185 3.58 8.18 -0.62
CA ASP A 185 4.83 8.56 0.04
C ASP A 185 4.67 9.84 0.89
N ALA A 186 4.03 10.87 0.35
CA ALA A 186 3.78 12.12 1.07
C ALA A 186 2.90 11.90 2.31
N LEU A 187 1.93 10.99 2.24
CA LEU A 187 1.14 10.58 3.40
C LEU A 187 2.01 9.92 4.48
N ARG A 188 2.88 8.98 4.11
CA ARG A 188 3.78 8.32 5.09
C ARG A 188 4.83 9.29 5.64
N ALA A 189 5.34 10.22 4.84
CA ALA A 189 6.22 11.28 5.31
C ALA A 189 5.50 12.22 6.29
N SER A 190 4.24 12.55 6.01
CA SER A 190 3.40 13.36 6.89
C SER A 190 3.15 12.68 8.23
N ARG A 191 3.02 11.34 8.26
CA ARG A 191 2.90 10.56 9.52
C ARG A 191 4.05 10.83 10.50
N LEU A 192 5.29 10.95 10.02
CA LEU A 192 6.45 11.28 10.87
C LEU A 192 6.31 12.67 11.49
N VAL A 193 5.81 13.64 10.72
CA VAL A 193 5.63 15.02 11.20
C VAL A 193 4.49 15.12 12.20
N VAL A 194 3.34 14.48 11.93
CA VAL A 194 2.18 14.57 12.83
C VAL A 194 2.37 13.76 14.10
N ASP A 195 2.97 12.56 14.03
CA ASP A 195 3.26 11.75 15.21
C ASP A 195 4.19 12.52 16.18
N THR A 196 5.31 13.02 15.68
CA THR A 196 6.22 13.85 16.48
C THR A 196 5.57 15.15 16.92
N GLY A 197 4.79 15.79 16.05
CA GLY A 197 4.02 17.00 16.33
C GLY A 197 3.10 16.83 17.54
N LEU A 198 2.32 15.76 17.56
CA LEU A 198 1.38 15.43 18.64
C LEU A 198 2.12 15.02 19.92
N HIS A 199 3.07 14.10 19.82
CA HIS A 199 3.64 13.42 20.98
C HIS A 199 4.85 14.13 21.61
N ALA A 200 5.60 14.94 20.83
CA ALA A 200 6.78 15.64 21.32
C ALA A 200 6.62 17.17 21.33
N PHE A 201 5.81 17.73 20.42
CA PHE A 201 5.66 19.19 20.27
C PHE A 201 4.30 19.74 20.70
N GLY A 202 3.41 18.90 21.26
CA GLY A 202 2.13 19.31 21.83
C GLY A 202 1.16 19.91 20.81
N TRP A 203 1.18 19.46 19.56
CA TRP A 203 0.18 19.86 18.58
C TRP A 203 -1.23 19.45 19.03
N ALA A 204 -2.21 20.31 18.77
CA ALA A 204 -3.61 19.93 18.85
C ALA A 204 -3.95 18.98 17.68
N PRO A 205 -4.86 18.00 17.85
CA PRO A 205 -5.27 17.08 16.78
C PRO A 205 -5.68 17.80 15.49
N GLU A 206 -6.39 18.93 15.59
CA GLU A 206 -6.85 19.70 14.43
C GLU A 206 -5.67 20.24 13.61
N LYS A 207 -4.53 20.55 14.25
CA LYS A 207 -3.32 20.97 13.55
C LYS A 207 -2.72 19.81 12.75
N ALA A 208 -2.75 18.59 13.28
CA ALA A 208 -2.29 17.40 12.56
C ALA A 208 -3.15 17.11 11.32
N VAL A 209 -4.49 17.16 11.47
CA VAL A 209 -5.43 16.98 10.35
C VAL A 209 -5.19 18.03 9.26
N ASN A 210 -5.13 19.31 9.64
CA ASN A 210 -4.89 20.41 8.70
C ASN A 210 -3.53 20.30 8.00
N PHE A 211 -2.49 19.82 8.73
CA PHE A 211 -1.19 19.57 8.14
C PHE A 211 -1.28 18.49 7.06
N MET A 212 -1.89 17.33 7.33
CA MET A 212 -2.00 16.25 6.35
C MET A 212 -2.83 16.67 5.13
N LEU A 213 -3.95 17.37 5.32
CA LEU A 213 -4.78 17.85 4.21
C LEU A 213 -4.05 18.84 3.28
N ALA A 214 -3.12 19.63 3.83
CA ALA A 214 -2.34 20.60 3.08
C ALA A 214 -1.16 19.99 2.30
N HIS A 215 -0.71 18.78 2.68
CA HIS A 215 0.51 18.16 2.13
C HIS A 215 0.29 16.82 1.43
N THR A 216 -0.95 16.30 1.40
CA THR A 216 -1.26 14.98 0.85
C THR A 216 -2.55 15.02 0.02
N ALA A 217 -2.71 14.07 -0.91
CA ALA A 217 -3.98 13.89 -1.63
C ALA A 217 -4.98 13.02 -0.84
N ALA A 218 -4.62 12.57 0.37
CA ALA A 218 -5.42 11.67 1.18
C ALA A 218 -6.80 12.26 1.46
N SER A 219 -7.79 11.38 1.59
CA SER A 219 -9.16 11.78 1.92
C SER A 219 -9.22 12.44 3.31
N LYS A 220 -10.28 13.22 3.55
CA LYS A 220 -10.52 13.79 4.88
C LYS A 220 -10.69 12.69 5.94
N ARG A 221 -11.42 11.62 5.62
CA ARG A 221 -11.60 10.44 6.49
C ARG A 221 -10.26 9.79 6.86
N THR A 222 -9.29 9.78 5.95
CA THR A 222 -7.95 9.23 6.21
C THR A 222 -7.10 10.14 7.10
N CYS A 223 -7.36 11.45 7.07
CA CYS A 223 -6.61 12.42 7.86
C CYS A 223 -7.15 12.59 9.29
N GLU A 224 -8.42 12.28 9.52
CA GLU A 224 -9.11 12.35 10.82
C GLU A 224 -8.85 11.11 11.68
#